data_AF-A0A553K119-F1
#
_entry.id   AF-A0A553K119-F1
#
_cell.length_a   1.000
_cell.length_b   1.000
_cell.length_c   1.000
_cell.angle_alpha   90.00
_cell.angle_beta   90.00
_cell.angle_gamma   90.00
#
_symmetry.space_group_name_H-M   'P 1'
#
loop_
_entity.id
_entity.type
_entity.pdbx_description
1 polymer ?
#
loop_
_entity_poly.entity_id
_entity_poly.type
_entity_poly.pdbx_seq_one_letter_code
_entity_poly.pdbx_strand_id
1 'polypeptide(L)'
;ARRGAIATLGVPPTRPDSGFGYIKIGEALGAGAHGIERFVEKPAAELAAQYVESGSYWWNSGIFVVRASVWLDTLRVLKPDMHAACLAAHVHGKHDGPFFRPHEDAFLQSPADSIDYAVMERLASAASG
;
A
#
# COMPACT_ATOMS: atom_id res chain seq x y z
N ALA A 1 -3.73 13.32 0.63
CA ALA A 1 -4.66 13.25 1.78
C ALA A 1 -5.91 14.16 1.71
N ARG A 2 -5.85 15.44 1.29
CA ARG A 2 -7.03 16.35 1.36
C ARG A 2 -8.24 15.92 0.50
N ARG A 3 -8.02 15.26 -0.63
CA ARG A 3 -9.06 14.71 -1.54
C ARG A 3 -9.40 13.22 -1.34
N GLY A 4 -9.00 12.62 -0.22
CA GLY A 4 -9.21 11.19 0.03
C GLY A 4 -8.24 10.25 -0.71
N ALA A 5 -7.27 10.78 -1.47
CA ALA A 5 -6.24 9.96 -2.11
C ALA A 5 -5.24 9.36 -1.11
N ILE A 6 -4.87 8.10 -1.37
CA ILE A 6 -3.74 7.38 -0.79
C ILE A 6 -2.51 7.71 -1.63
N ALA A 7 -1.43 8.17 -0.98
CA ALA A 7 -0.18 8.50 -1.66
C ALA A 7 0.95 7.60 -1.15
N THR A 8 1.89 7.29 -2.03
CA THR A 8 3.19 6.69 -1.69
C THR A 8 4.31 7.62 -2.13
N LEU A 9 5.49 7.48 -1.54
CA LEU A 9 6.70 8.18 -1.96
C LEU A 9 7.53 7.27 -2.86
N GLY A 10 7.70 7.68 -4.12
CA GLY A 10 8.58 7.02 -5.07
C GLY A 10 10.02 7.52 -4.96
N VAL A 11 10.99 6.64 -5.23
CA VAL A 11 12.42 6.97 -5.30
C VAL A 11 12.94 6.62 -6.70
N PRO A 12 13.59 7.56 -7.42
CA PRO A 12 14.24 7.25 -8.70
C PRO A 12 15.25 6.11 -8.54
N PRO A 13 15.14 5.03 -9.32
CA PRO A 13 16.00 3.88 -9.17
C PRO A 13 17.40 4.16 -9.72
N THR A 14 18.43 3.68 -9.05
CA THR A 14 19.83 3.84 -9.47
C THR A 14 20.43 2.56 -10.04
N ARG A 15 19.73 1.43 -9.89
CA ARG A 15 20.11 0.10 -10.38
C ARG A 15 18.88 -0.82 -10.40
N PRO A 16 18.87 -1.91 -11.17
CA PRO A 16 17.83 -2.92 -11.01
C PRO A 16 17.97 -3.65 -9.67
N ASP A 17 16.83 -3.87 -9.01
CA ASP A 17 16.75 -4.55 -7.72
C ASP A 17 15.37 -5.18 -7.55
N SER A 18 15.30 -6.51 -7.50
CA SER A 18 14.07 -7.28 -7.33
C SER A 18 13.56 -7.32 -5.89
N GLY A 19 14.32 -6.78 -4.93
CA GLY A 19 13.90 -6.64 -3.54
C GLY A 19 12.90 -5.50 -3.31
N PHE A 20 12.79 -4.56 -4.25
CA PHE A 20 11.88 -3.41 -4.16
C PHE A 20 10.61 -3.60 -4.99
N GLY A 21 9.53 -2.97 -4.53
CA GLY A 21 8.38 -2.67 -5.38
C GLY A 21 8.68 -1.54 -6.36
N TYR A 22 8.01 -1.53 -7.51
CA TYR A 22 8.12 -0.54 -8.56
C TYR A 22 6.76 0.10 -8.84
N ILE A 23 6.78 1.41 -9.07
CA ILE A 23 5.61 2.24 -9.36
C ILE A 23 5.81 2.82 -10.75
N LYS A 24 4.94 2.47 -11.69
CA LYS A 24 4.90 3.13 -12.99
C LYS A 24 4.31 4.52 -12.82
N ILE A 25 5.08 5.53 -13.19
CA ILE A 25 4.68 6.92 -13.06
C ILE A 25 3.64 7.24 -14.13
N GLY A 26 2.45 7.66 -13.70
CA GLY A 26 1.36 8.10 -14.57
C GLY A 26 1.36 9.61 -14.80
N GLU A 27 0.20 10.13 -15.20
CA GLU A 27 0.03 11.55 -15.51
C GLU A 27 0.40 12.48 -14.36
N ALA A 28 0.96 13.64 -14.70
CA ALA A 28 1.28 14.66 -13.72
C ALA A 28 0.00 15.27 -13.13
N LEU A 29 -0.12 15.25 -11.81
CA LEU A 29 -1.23 15.85 -11.05
C LEU A 29 -0.90 17.25 -10.52
N GLY A 30 0.31 17.75 -10.83
CA GLY A 30 0.85 19.03 -10.38
C GLY A 30 1.64 18.94 -9.06
N ALA A 31 2.45 19.97 -8.77
CA ALA A 31 3.24 20.08 -7.54
C ALA A 31 4.15 18.86 -7.23
N GLY A 32 4.71 18.24 -8.28
CA GLY A 32 5.57 17.05 -8.14
C GLY A 32 4.82 15.75 -7.84
N ALA A 33 3.49 15.76 -7.85
CA ALA A 33 2.67 14.56 -7.72
C ALA A 33 2.33 13.96 -9.09
N HIS A 34 2.29 12.64 -9.14
CA HIS A 34 1.90 11.86 -10.31
C HIS A 34 0.81 10.85 -9.94
N GLY A 35 0.00 10.47 -10.92
CA GLY A 35 -0.81 9.27 -10.83
C GLY A 35 0.06 8.02 -10.74
N ILE A 36 -0.49 6.95 -10.16
CA ILE A 36 0.13 5.62 -10.20
C ILE A 36 -0.57 4.86 -11.30
N GLU A 37 0.12 4.65 -12.43
CA GLU A 37 -0.44 3.87 -13.54
C GLU A 37 -0.40 2.37 -13.21
N ARG A 38 0.67 1.93 -12.54
CA ARG A 38 0.84 0.54 -12.13
C ARG A 38 1.68 0.45 -10.87
N PHE A 39 1.35 -0.51 -10.03
CA PHE A 39 2.16 -0.90 -8.88
C PHE A 39 2.57 -2.37 -9.07
N VAL A 40 3.84 -2.70 -8.81
CA VAL A 40 4.39 -4.05 -8.95
C VAL A 40 5.30 -4.34 -7.77
N GLU A 41 4.90 -5.26 -6.88
CA GLU A 41 5.76 -5.66 -5.75
C GLU A 41 6.76 -6.74 -6.18
N LYS A 42 8.06 -6.49 -5.94
CA LYS A 42 9.18 -7.44 -6.13
C LYS A 42 9.16 -8.18 -7.46
N PRO A 43 9.33 -7.47 -8.60
CA PRO A 43 9.33 -8.09 -9.92
C PRO A 43 10.53 -9.03 -10.11
N ALA A 44 10.43 -9.93 -11.10
CA ALA A 44 11.56 -10.72 -11.55
C ALA A 44 12.74 -9.83 -11.98
N ALA A 45 13.97 -10.34 -11.88
CA ALA A 45 15.19 -9.54 -12.13
C ALA A 45 15.23 -8.94 -13.54
N GLU A 46 14.72 -9.67 -14.53
CA GLU A 46 14.63 -9.23 -15.92
C GLU A 46 13.67 -8.04 -16.07
N LEU A 47 12.54 -8.08 -15.36
CA LEU A 47 11.56 -6.99 -15.35
C LEU A 47 12.10 -5.77 -14.58
N ALA A 48 12.80 -5.97 -13.47
CA ALA A 48 13.45 -4.90 -12.74
C ALA A 48 14.45 -4.14 -13.64
N ALA A 49 15.24 -4.87 -14.44
CA ALA A 49 16.14 -4.28 -15.43
C ALA A 49 15.39 -3.44 -16.47
N GLN A 50 14.32 -3.98 -17.06
CA GLN A 50 13.49 -3.26 -18.03
C GLN A 50 12.85 -2.01 -17.42
N TYR A 51 12.40 -2.07 -16.16
CA TYR A 51 11.80 -0.94 -15.47
C TYR A 51 12.77 0.21 -15.27
N VAL A 52 13.99 -0.09 -14.82
CA VAL A 52 15.04 0.92 -14.65
C VAL A 52 15.48 1.49 -16.00
N GLU A 53 15.68 0.63 -17.01
CA GLU A 53 16.06 1.06 -18.37
C GLU A 53 15.01 1.96 -19.00
N SER A 54 13.71 1.69 -18.76
CA SER A 54 12.63 2.52 -19.29
C SER A 54 12.57 3.94 -18.72
N GLY A 55 13.20 4.18 -17.55
CA GLY A 55 13.10 5.43 -16.79
C GLY A 55 11.69 5.79 -16.30
N SER A 56 10.70 4.94 -16.56
CA SER A 56 9.27 5.21 -16.32
C SER A 56 8.76 4.65 -14.99
N TYR A 57 9.62 3.93 -14.26
CA TYR A 57 9.29 3.30 -12.99
C TYR A 57 10.17 3.82 -11.88
N TRP A 58 9.57 4.09 -10.72
CA TRP A 58 10.29 4.46 -9.49
C TRP A 58 10.15 3.37 -8.45
N TRP A 59 11.12 3.24 -7.55
CA TRP A 59 10.98 2.33 -6.42
C TRP A 59 9.90 2.80 -5.46
N ASN A 60 9.10 1.87 -4.93
CA ASN A 60 8.25 2.10 -3.77
C ASN A 60 9.12 2.16 -2.51
N SER A 61 9.07 3.27 -1.77
CA SER A 61 9.82 3.41 -0.51
C SER A 61 9.23 2.64 0.67
N GLY A 62 8.01 2.11 0.52
CA GLY A 62 7.22 1.55 1.63
C GLY A 62 6.57 2.61 2.53
N ILE A 63 6.70 3.90 2.20
CA ILE A 63 6.07 4.99 2.95
C ILE A 63 4.75 5.37 2.29
N PHE A 64 3.66 5.28 3.07
CA PHE A 64 2.33 5.67 2.65
C PHE A 64 1.80 6.84 3.47
N VAL A 65 1.13 7.78 2.79
CA VAL A 65 0.45 8.91 3.39
C VAL A 65 -1.04 8.79 3.08
N VAL A 66 -1.81 8.41 4.09
CA VAL A 66 -3.25 8.16 3.98
C VAL A 66 -3.99 8.76 5.17
N ARG A 67 -5.25 9.14 4.96
CA ARG A 67 -6.16 9.52 6.04
C ARG A 67 -6.71 8.25 6.68
N ALA A 68 -6.66 8.13 8.01
CA ALA A 68 -7.13 6.93 8.72
C ALA A 68 -8.54 6.46 8.29
N SER A 69 -9.50 7.39 8.14
CA SER A 69 -10.86 7.03 7.69
C SER A 69 -10.88 6.42 6.28
N VAL A 70 -10.10 6.97 5.34
CA VAL A 70 -9.98 6.42 3.97
C VAL A 70 -9.34 5.04 4.00
N TRP A 71 -8.33 4.85 4.85
CA TRP A 71 -7.66 3.55 5.00
C TRP A 71 -8.63 2.47 5.48
N LEU A 72 -9.39 2.76 6.53
CA LEU A 72 -10.39 1.83 7.07
C LEU A 72 -11.49 1.52 6.05
N ASP A 73 -12.01 2.54 5.35
CA ASP A 73 -13.01 2.33 4.30
C ASP A 73 -12.47 1.51 3.13
N THR A 74 -11.22 1.74 2.74
CA THR A 74 -10.55 1.00 1.67
C THR A 74 -10.35 -0.47 2.06
N LEU A 75 -9.88 -0.73 3.29
CA LEU A 75 -9.74 -2.10 3.81
C LEU A 75 -11.10 -2.80 3.88
N ARG A 76 -12.15 -2.11 4.32
CA ARG A 76 -13.51 -2.68 4.38
C ARG A 76 -14.00 -3.17 3.02
N VAL A 77 -13.63 -2.50 1.93
CA VAL A 77 -14.02 -2.88 0.56
C VAL A 77 -13.09 -3.94 -0.02
N LEU A 78 -11.77 -3.76 0.08
CA LEU A 78 -10.79 -4.60 -0.61
C LEU A 78 -10.41 -5.87 0.16
N LYS A 79 -10.46 -5.81 1.50
CA LYS A 79 -10.05 -6.87 2.41
C LYS A 79 -11.01 -6.94 3.62
N PRO A 80 -12.30 -7.26 3.39
CA PRO A 80 -13.31 -7.25 4.44
C PRO A 80 -12.96 -8.14 5.64
N ASP A 81 -12.34 -9.29 5.41
CA ASP A 81 -11.95 -10.23 6.48
C ASP A 81 -10.85 -9.63 7.38
N MET A 82 -9.84 -8.99 6.77
CA MET A 82 -8.79 -8.27 7.50
C MET A 82 -9.37 -7.10 8.30
N HIS A 83 -10.27 -6.32 7.68
CA HIS A 83 -10.96 -5.23 8.35
C HIS A 83 -11.77 -5.74 9.56
N ALA A 84 -12.54 -6.81 9.39
CA ALA A 84 -13.37 -7.39 10.45
C ALA A 84 -12.52 -7.93 11.60
N ALA A 85 -11.44 -8.67 11.32
CA ALA A 85 -10.52 -9.18 12.33
C ALA A 85 -9.85 -8.05 13.13
N CYS A 86 -9.33 -7.02 12.44
CA CYS A 86 -8.72 -5.86 13.09
C CYS A 86 -9.74 -5.07 13.94
N LEU A 87 -10.98 -4.92 13.46
CA LEU A 87 -12.04 -4.26 14.22
C LEU A 87 -12.41 -5.06 15.48
N ALA A 88 -12.59 -6.38 15.36
CA ALA A 88 -12.84 -7.25 16.50
C ALA A 88 -11.68 -7.21 17.52
N ALA A 89 -10.44 -7.23 17.02
CA ALA A 89 -9.25 -7.12 17.85
C ALA A 89 -9.19 -5.79 18.61
N HIS A 90 -9.66 -4.70 18.01
CA HIS A 90 -9.76 -3.41 18.66
C HIS A 90 -10.90 -3.35 19.69
N VAL A 91 -12.11 -3.80 19.31
CA VAL A 91 -13.30 -3.75 20.17
C VAL A 91 -13.15 -4.63 21.43
N HIS A 92 -12.55 -5.81 21.28
CA HIS A 92 -12.31 -6.74 22.39
C HIS A 92 -10.94 -6.56 23.06
N GLY A 93 -10.13 -5.61 22.57
CA GLY A 93 -8.85 -5.28 23.16
C GLY A 93 -9.00 -4.60 24.52
N LYS A 94 -7.89 -4.46 25.23
CA LYS A 94 -7.88 -3.87 26.57
C LYS A 94 -6.75 -2.87 26.74
N HIS A 95 -7.00 -1.87 27.57
CA HIS A 95 -5.94 -1.00 28.06
C HIS A 95 -5.11 -1.72 29.12
N ASP A 96 -3.80 -1.58 29.02
CA ASP A 96 -2.81 -2.05 29.99
C ASP A 96 -1.90 -0.86 30.34
N GLY A 97 -2.38 -0.03 31.27
CA GLY A 97 -1.77 1.26 31.59
C GLY A 97 -1.72 2.18 30.36
N PRO A 98 -0.52 2.64 29.93
CA PRO A 98 -0.37 3.50 28.76
C PRO A 98 -0.48 2.73 27.43
N PHE A 99 -0.53 1.40 27.47
CA PHE A 99 -0.58 0.57 26.27
C PHE A 99 -2.02 0.13 25.96
N PHE A 100 -2.28 -0.05 24.68
CA PHE A 100 -3.46 -0.79 24.21
C PHE A 100 -3.00 -2.15 23.71
N ARG A 101 -3.64 -3.23 24.20
CA ARG A 101 -3.40 -4.60 23.75
C ARG A 101 -4.59 -5.05 22.91
N PRO A 102 -4.42 -5.26 21.59
CA PRO A 102 -5.45 -5.88 20.76
C PRO A 102 -5.81 -7.26 21.29
N HIS A 103 -7.05 -7.69 21.07
CA HIS A 103 -7.46 -9.06 21.39
C HIS A 103 -6.74 -10.05 20.47
N GLU A 104 -5.93 -10.92 21.07
CA GLU A 104 -4.98 -11.80 20.37
C GLU A 104 -5.68 -12.74 19.39
N ASP A 105 -6.63 -13.56 19.86
CA ASP A 105 -7.30 -14.56 18.99
C ASP A 105 -8.05 -13.91 17.83
N ALA A 106 -8.58 -12.70 18.04
CA ALA A 106 -9.29 -11.95 17.00
C ALA A 106 -8.31 -11.37 15.98
N PHE A 107 -7.17 -10.86 16.44
CA PHE A 107 -6.11 -10.37 15.56
C PHE A 107 -5.49 -11.50 14.73
N LEU A 108 -5.32 -12.68 15.32
CA LEU A 108 -4.81 -13.86 14.62
C LEU A 108 -5.76 -14.40 13.53
N GLN A 109 -7.03 -14.00 13.51
CA GLN A 109 -7.92 -14.27 12.38
C GLN A 109 -7.65 -13.38 11.16
N SER A 110 -6.86 -12.31 11.31
CA SER A 110 -6.51 -11.44 10.18
C SER A 110 -5.63 -12.20 9.20
N PRO A 111 -5.94 -12.19 7.90
CA PRO A 111 -5.03 -12.70 6.87
C PRO A 111 -3.66 -12.01 6.98
N ALA A 112 -2.58 -12.79 6.91
CA ALA A 112 -1.21 -12.28 6.88
C ALA A 112 -0.83 -11.90 5.44
N ASP A 113 -1.15 -10.67 5.05
CA ASP A 113 -0.91 -10.15 3.70
C ASP A 113 -0.28 -8.75 3.79
N SER A 114 0.56 -8.38 2.82
CA SER A 114 1.24 -7.07 2.83
C SER A 114 0.29 -5.97 2.35
N ILE A 115 0.54 -4.74 2.79
CA ILE A 115 -0.23 -3.57 2.35
C ILE A 115 -0.16 -3.37 0.82
N ASP A 116 0.99 -3.70 0.23
CA ASP A 116 1.29 -3.56 -1.19
C ASP A 116 0.39 -4.45 -2.05
N TYR A 117 0.34 -5.76 -1.76
CA TYR A 117 -0.56 -6.70 -2.44
C TYR A 117 -2.01 -6.51 -2.05
N ALA A 118 -2.26 -6.26 -0.75
CA ALA A 118 -3.61 -6.27 -0.23
C ALA A 118 -4.45 -5.09 -0.74
N VAL A 119 -3.80 -3.94 -0.96
CA VAL A 119 -4.48 -2.68 -1.24
C VAL A 119 -3.88 -1.95 -2.44
N MET A 120 -2.57 -1.72 -2.47
CA MET A 120 -1.98 -0.80 -3.45
C MET A 120 -2.07 -1.31 -4.89
N GLU A 121 -1.78 -2.58 -5.15
CA GLU A 121 -1.93 -3.18 -6.48
C GLU A 121 -3.38 -3.15 -6.98
N ARG A 122 -4.35 -3.36 -6.07
CA ARG A 122 -5.78 -3.32 -6.40
C ARG A 122 -6.27 -1.92 -6.71
N LEU A 123 -5.82 -0.92 -5.94
CA LEU A 123 -6.18 0.48 -6.19
C LEU A 123 -5.59 1.01 -7.49
N ALA A 124 -4.34 0.67 -7.79
CA ALA A 124 -3.72 1.01 -9.06
C ALA A 124 -4.46 0.37 -10.23
N SER A 125 -4.92 -0.88 -10.09
CA SER A 125 -5.71 -1.55 -11.12
C SER A 125 -7.10 -0.94 -11.33
N ALA A 126 -7.74 -0.44 -10.27
CA ALA A 126 -9.06 0.18 -10.33
C ALA A 126 -9.05 1.63 -10.83
N ALA A 127 -7.91 2.33 -10.73
CA ALA A 127 -7.76 3.71 -11.21
C ALA A 127 -7.46 3.81 -12.71
N SER A 128 -7.14 2.69 -13.36
CA SER A 128 -6.78 2.60 -14.78
C SER A 128 -7.96 2.25 -15.70
N GLY A 129 -9.20 2.44 -15.23
CA GLY A 129 -10.45 2.13 -15.95
C GLY A 129 -11.41 3.31 -16.02
#